data_AF-X1Q2W5-F1
#
_entry.id   AF-X1Q2W5-F1
#
_cell.length_a   1.000
_cell.length_b   1.000
_cell.length_c   1.000
_cell.angle_alpha   90.00
_cell.angle_beta   90.00
_cell.angle_gamma   90.00
#
_symmetry.space_group_name_H-M   'P 1'
#
loop_
_entity.id
_entity.type
_entity.pdbx_description
1 polymer ?
#
loop_
_entity_poly.entity_id
_entity_poly.type
_entity_poly.pdbx_seq_one_letter_code
_entity_poly.pdbx_strand_id
1 'polypeptide(L)'
;DLELSRRLFNDDSFKPDGLKLYPTMVVEGTELEKWYQDKRYQPYEDDTMINLIVDIKSIVPKYVRISRVLRDIPSKFIVGGLKDSLRDIVKQRMKDEGIECKCIRCREYGHRAREGWEIGEPRMVRMDYEASGGKEIFLSFEDEKETLFGLLRLRIQSKPIMAPESETKENLAIIRELHIYGPEVPLTEQKEEAAQHKGLG
;
A
#
# COMPACT_ATOMS: atom_id res chain seq x y z
N ASP A 1 -11.73 -13.75 3.20
CA ASP A 1 -10.87 -12.55 3.17
C ASP A 1 -9.59 -12.69 2.37
N LEU A 2 -8.76 -13.70 2.63
CA LEU A 2 -7.53 -13.88 1.85
C LEU A 2 -7.82 -14.09 0.34
N GLU A 3 -8.82 -14.91 0.01
CA GLU A 3 -9.24 -15.12 -1.39
C GLU A 3 -9.73 -13.83 -2.06
N LEU A 4 -10.50 -13.01 -1.34
CA LEU A 4 -10.93 -11.69 -1.83
C LEU A 4 -9.72 -10.77 -2.06
N SER A 5 -8.71 -10.84 -1.19
CA SER A 5 -7.47 -10.08 -1.35
C SER A 5 -6.67 -10.56 -2.57
N ARG A 6 -6.62 -11.89 -2.82
CA ARG A 6 -6.02 -12.45 -4.04
C ARG A 6 -6.76 -11.94 -5.28
N ARG A 7 -8.09 -11.99 -5.27
CA ARG A 7 -8.91 -11.46 -6.36
C ARG A 7 -8.64 -9.97 -6.59
N LEU A 8 -8.57 -9.16 -5.53
CA LEU A 8 -8.31 -7.73 -5.60
C LEU A 8 -7.01 -7.37 -6.37
N PHE A 9 -5.99 -8.23 -6.29
CA PHE A 9 -4.70 -8.02 -6.95
C PHE A 9 -4.57 -8.69 -8.32
N ASN A 10 -5.41 -9.69 -8.63
CA ASN A 10 -5.31 -10.48 -9.86
C ASN A 10 -6.39 -10.16 -10.89
N ASP A 11 -7.57 -9.74 -10.45
CA ASP A 11 -8.70 -9.40 -11.33
C ASP A 11 -8.53 -7.96 -11.84
N ASP A 12 -8.44 -7.81 -13.17
CA ASP A 12 -8.19 -6.55 -13.85
C ASP A 12 -9.26 -5.50 -13.56
N SER A 13 -10.46 -5.88 -13.09
CA SER A 13 -11.47 -4.90 -12.67
C SER A 13 -11.10 -4.14 -11.39
N PHE A 14 -10.05 -4.57 -10.68
CA PHE A 14 -9.59 -3.95 -9.44
C PHE A 14 -8.16 -3.40 -9.55
N LYS A 15 -7.18 -4.06 -8.91
CA LYS A 15 -5.76 -3.66 -8.84
C LYS A 15 -5.55 -2.23 -8.32
N PRO A 16 -6.01 -1.93 -7.09
CA PRO A 16 -5.91 -0.58 -6.52
C PRO A 16 -4.45 -0.19 -6.28
N ASP A 17 -4.13 1.10 -6.42
CA ASP A 17 -2.79 1.63 -6.14
C ASP A 17 -2.45 1.63 -4.63
N GLY A 18 -3.47 1.60 -3.77
CA GLY A 18 -3.28 1.59 -2.32
C GLY A 18 -4.44 0.96 -1.56
N LEU A 19 -4.14 0.52 -0.33
CA LEU A 19 -5.10 -0.11 0.57
C LEU A 19 -5.04 0.51 1.96
N LYS A 20 -6.20 0.55 2.61
CA LYS A 20 -6.34 0.77 4.03
C LYS A 20 -7.01 -0.46 4.65
N LEU A 21 -6.27 -1.19 5.47
CA LEU A 21 -6.76 -2.42 6.11
C LEU A 21 -7.19 -2.11 7.54
N TYR A 22 -8.50 -2.10 7.77
CA TYR A 22 -9.12 -1.95 9.09
C TYR A 22 -9.78 -3.27 9.48
N PRO A 23 -9.22 -4.00 10.47
CA PRO A 23 -9.95 -5.06 11.14
C PRO A 23 -11.30 -4.54 11.64
N THR A 24 -12.38 -5.24 11.30
CA THR A 24 -13.71 -4.85 11.79
C THR A 24 -13.75 -5.00 13.31
N MET A 25 -14.12 -3.92 14.00
CA MET A 25 -14.24 -3.85 15.45
C MET A 25 -15.70 -3.58 15.81
N VAL A 26 -16.15 -4.16 16.92
CA VAL A 26 -17.48 -3.87 17.47
C VAL A 26 -17.34 -2.64 18.37
N VAL A 27 -18.03 -1.57 18.01
CA VAL A 27 -18.00 -0.29 18.72
C VAL A 27 -19.33 -0.07 19.42
N GLU A 28 -19.27 0.43 20.67
CA GLU A 28 -20.45 0.77 21.48
C GLU A 28 -21.40 1.72 20.72
N GLY A 29 -22.70 1.46 20.81
CA GLY A 29 -23.76 2.24 20.18
C GLY A 29 -23.98 1.95 18.69
N THR A 30 -23.26 0.97 18.11
CA THR A 30 -23.43 0.59 16.70
C THR A 30 -24.42 -0.56 16.52
N GLU A 31 -24.96 -0.71 15.31
CA GLU A 31 -25.77 -1.88 14.95
C GLU A 31 -24.98 -3.19 15.08
N LEU A 32 -23.67 -3.13 14.86
CA LEU A 32 -22.78 -4.27 15.00
C LEU A 32 -22.65 -4.72 16.47
N GLU A 33 -22.79 -3.81 17.44
CA GLU A 33 -22.87 -4.17 18.86
C GLU A 33 -24.11 -5.00 19.17
N LYS A 34 -25.28 -4.61 18.64
CA LYS A 34 -26.49 -5.42 18.81
C LYS A 34 -26.29 -6.83 18.25
N TRP A 35 -25.72 -6.93 17.05
CA TRP A 35 -25.43 -8.23 16.43
C TRP A 35 -24.43 -9.05 17.25
N TYR A 36 -23.46 -8.40 17.90
CA TYR A 36 -22.51 -9.05 18.79
C TYR A 36 -23.19 -9.56 20.07
N GLN A 37 -24.02 -8.74 20.71
CA GLN A 37 -24.80 -9.13 21.89
C GLN A 37 -25.76 -10.29 21.59
N ASP A 38 -26.39 -10.28 20.42
CA ASP A 38 -27.28 -11.34 19.92
C ASP A 38 -26.54 -12.57 19.38
N LYS A 39 -25.20 -12.59 19.42
CA LYS A 39 -24.34 -13.66 18.86
C LYS A 39 -24.51 -13.91 17.36
N ARG A 40 -25.05 -12.93 16.62
CA ARG A 40 -25.19 -12.94 15.15
C ARG A 40 -23.89 -12.54 14.45
N TYR A 41 -23.01 -11.83 15.14
CA TYR A 41 -21.68 -11.47 14.67
C TYR A 41 -20.66 -11.79 15.77
N GLN A 42 -19.59 -12.47 15.41
CA GLN A 42 -18.44 -12.65 16.28
C GLN A 42 -17.20 -12.12 15.53
N PRO A 43 -16.49 -11.12 16.06
CA PRO A 43 -15.25 -10.68 15.46
C PRO A 43 -14.21 -11.81 15.51
N TYR A 44 -13.20 -11.74 14.64
CA TYR A 44 -12.11 -12.71 14.68
C TYR A 44 -11.34 -12.61 15.99
N GLU A 45 -10.86 -13.77 16.44
CA GLU A 45 -9.81 -13.87 17.45
C GLU A 45 -8.54 -13.16 16.97
N ASP A 46 -7.81 -12.56 17.90
CA ASP A 46 -6.65 -11.72 17.61
C ASP A 46 -5.61 -12.42 16.73
N ASP A 47 -5.24 -13.66 17.06
CA ASP A 47 -4.27 -14.45 16.28
C ASP A 47 -4.77 -14.77 14.87
N THR A 48 -6.08 -15.02 14.70
CA THR A 48 -6.67 -15.26 13.38
C THR A 48 -6.55 -14.01 12.50
N MET A 49 -6.85 -12.84 13.07
CA MET A 49 -6.71 -11.57 12.35
C MET A 49 -5.25 -11.22 12.06
N ILE A 50 -4.34 -11.47 13.00
CA ILE A 50 -2.89 -11.25 12.79
C ILE A 50 -2.40 -12.08 11.61
N ASN A 51 -2.70 -13.39 11.62
CA ASN A 51 -2.29 -14.31 10.55
C ASN A 51 -2.90 -13.90 9.21
N LEU A 52 -4.18 -13.52 9.19
CA LEU A 52 -4.82 -13.03 7.98
C LEU A 52 -4.10 -11.79 7.41
N ILE A 53 -3.69 -10.83 8.24
CA ILE A 53 -2.95 -9.66 7.75
C ILE A 53 -1.55 -10.04 7.28
N VAL A 54 -0.86 -10.96 7.95
CA VAL A 54 0.43 -11.51 7.49
C VAL A 54 0.28 -12.11 6.09
N ASP A 55 -0.74 -12.95 5.89
CA ASP A 55 -1.05 -13.59 4.61
C ASP A 55 -1.41 -12.58 3.51
N ILE A 56 -2.20 -11.55 3.84
CA ILE A 56 -2.52 -10.48 2.88
C ILE A 56 -1.24 -9.71 2.51
N LYS A 57 -0.39 -9.38 3.48
CA LYS A 57 0.85 -8.63 3.26
C LYS A 57 1.91 -9.40 2.49
N SER A 58 1.90 -10.73 2.56
CA SER A 58 2.82 -11.58 1.80
C SER A 58 2.50 -11.62 0.30
N ILE A 59 1.25 -11.36 -0.08
CA ILE A 59 0.79 -11.39 -1.49
C ILE A 59 0.63 -10.02 -2.13
N VAL A 60 0.81 -8.93 -1.38
CA VAL A 60 0.58 -7.57 -1.89
C VAL A 60 1.57 -7.23 -3.01
N PRO A 61 1.11 -6.80 -4.20
CA PRO A 61 1.98 -6.41 -5.30
C PRO A 61 2.86 -5.20 -4.98
N LYS A 62 4.02 -5.13 -5.65
CA LYS A 62 5.02 -4.06 -5.46
C LYS A 62 4.50 -2.66 -5.73
N TYR A 63 3.51 -2.50 -6.61
CA TYR A 63 2.90 -1.21 -6.95
C TYR A 63 1.85 -0.76 -5.94
N VAL A 64 1.46 -1.60 -4.97
CA VAL A 64 0.42 -1.27 -3.99
C VAL A 64 1.03 -0.64 -2.75
N ARG A 65 0.41 0.43 -2.26
CA ARG A 65 0.76 1.06 -0.98
C ARG A 65 -0.26 0.77 0.12
N ILE A 66 0.13 0.00 1.13
CA ILE A 66 -0.69 -0.16 2.34
C ILE A 66 -0.46 1.05 3.25
N SER A 67 -1.50 1.85 3.48
CA SER A 67 -1.40 3.04 4.33
C SER A 67 -1.33 2.67 5.81
N ARG A 68 -0.69 3.54 6.61
CA ARG A 68 -0.86 3.46 8.07
C ARG A 68 -2.31 3.79 8.38
N VAL A 69 -2.96 2.86 9.06
CA VAL A 69 -4.22 3.11 9.71
C VAL A 69 -3.93 3.71 11.08
N LEU A 70 -4.22 4.99 11.24
CA LEU A 70 -4.41 5.58 12.57
C LEU A 70 -5.86 5.28 12.96
N ARG A 71 -6.04 4.72 14.16
CA ARG A 71 -7.38 4.52 14.70
C ARG A 71 -7.74 5.75 15.52
N ASP A 72 -8.75 6.46 15.08
CA ASP A 72 -9.33 7.60 15.81
C ASP A 72 -10.40 7.14 16.81
N ILE A 73 -10.51 5.83 17.07
CA ILE A 73 -11.49 5.23 17.99
C ILE A 73 -10.78 4.86 19.30
N PRO A 74 -11.08 5.53 20.43
CA PRO A 74 -10.57 5.16 21.73
C PRO A 74 -10.93 3.72 22.11
N SER A 75 -9.97 2.96 22.63
CA SER A 75 -10.14 1.54 22.97
C SER A 75 -11.28 1.26 23.95
N LYS A 76 -11.62 2.22 24.82
CA LYS A 76 -12.75 2.13 25.76
C LYS A 76 -14.11 1.94 25.09
N PHE A 77 -14.26 2.39 23.84
CA PHE A 77 -15.51 2.23 23.06
C PHE A 77 -15.54 0.94 22.23
N ILE A 78 -14.46 0.16 22.24
CA ILE A 78 -14.38 -1.11 21.51
C ILE A 78 -14.84 -2.23 22.44
N VAL A 79 -16.00 -2.82 22.14
CA VAL A 79 -16.64 -3.87 22.94
C VAL A 79 -16.35 -5.28 22.42
N GLY A 80 -15.83 -5.40 21.19
CA GLY A 80 -15.44 -6.68 20.59
C GLY A 80 -14.42 -6.54 19.45
N GLY A 81 -13.53 -7.51 19.32
CA GLY A 81 -12.40 -7.49 18.38
C GLY A 81 -11.19 -6.72 18.91
N LEU A 82 -10.21 -6.51 18.04
CA LEU A 82 -8.90 -5.99 18.39
C LEU A 82 -8.92 -4.55 18.90
N LYS A 83 -8.52 -4.36 20.16
CA LYS A 83 -8.41 -3.04 20.79
C LYS A 83 -7.06 -2.38 20.57
N ASP A 84 -6.01 -3.15 20.33
CA ASP A 84 -4.63 -2.67 20.23
C ASP A 84 -4.09 -2.66 18.80
N SER A 85 -2.98 -1.94 18.62
CA SER A 85 -2.37 -1.72 17.32
C SER A 85 -1.70 -3.02 16.83
N LEU A 86 -2.20 -3.56 15.72
CA LEU A 86 -1.64 -4.77 15.10
C LEU A 86 -0.26 -4.59 14.48
N ARG A 87 0.20 -3.36 14.26
CA ARG A 87 1.35 -3.10 13.38
C ARG A 87 2.61 -3.83 13.82
N ASP A 88 3.00 -3.69 15.07
CA ASP A 88 4.28 -4.19 15.56
C ASP A 88 4.22 -5.71 15.74
N ILE A 89 3.05 -6.24 16.14
CA ILE A 89 2.80 -7.68 16.25
C ILE A 89 2.86 -8.35 14.87
N VAL A 90 2.17 -7.81 13.87
CA VAL A 90 2.24 -8.31 12.49
C VAL A 90 3.66 -8.22 11.95
N LYS A 91 4.36 -7.11 12.19
CA LYS A 91 5.76 -6.96 11.75
C LYS A 91 6.67 -8.01 12.38
N GLN A 92 6.52 -8.27 13.67
CA GLN A 92 7.29 -9.28 14.38
C GLN A 92 6.97 -10.69 13.86
N ARG A 93 5.69 -11.03 13.70
CA ARG A 93 5.25 -12.33 13.16
C ARG A 93 5.82 -12.58 11.76
N MET A 94 5.73 -11.59 10.87
CA MET A 94 6.33 -11.69 9.53
C MET A 94 7.84 -11.94 9.60
N LYS A 95 8.56 -11.28 10.52
CA LYS A 95 10.00 -11.48 10.72
C LYS A 95 10.31 -12.90 11.22
N ASP A 96 9.56 -13.39 12.20
CA ASP A 96 9.75 -14.72 12.77
C ASP A 96 9.48 -15.83 11.74
N GLU A 97 8.56 -15.60 10.81
CA GLU A 97 8.23 -16.51 9.71
C GLU A 97 9.12 -16.33 8.47
N GLY A 98 10.05 -15.36 8.47
CA GLY A 98 10.91 -15.06 7.32
C GLY A 98 10.16 -14.49 6.11
N ILE A 99 8.99 -13.88 6.33
CA ILE A 99 8.15 -13.28 5.29
C ILE A 99 8.45 -11.78 5.20
N GLU A 100 8.72 -11.30 3.99
CA GLU A 100 8.86 -9.87 3.72
C GLU A 100 7.66 -9.30 2.96
N CYS A 101 7.13 -8.17 3.44
CA CYS A 101 6.07 -7.44 2.75
C CYS A 101 6.66 -6.56 1.63
N LYS A 102 6.24 -6.80 0.38
CA LYS A 102 6.75 -6.06 -0.80
C LYS A 102 5.96 -4.80 -1.18
N CYS A 103 4.95 -4.41 -0.39
CA CYS A 103 4.21 -3.17 -0.65
C CYS A 103 5.14 -1.94 -0.60
N ILE A 104 4.74 -0.86 -1.29
CA ILE A 104 5.48 0.41 -1.36
C ILE A 104 5.94 0.87 0.03
N ARG A 105 5.03 0.96 1.00
CA ARG A 105 5.30 1.48 2.35
C ARG A 105 6.43 0.74 3.07
N CYS A 106 6.54 -0.57 2.87
CA CYS A 106 7.57 -1.39 3.52
C CYS A 106 8.95 -1.24 2.85
N ARG A 107 8.97 -0.72 1.61
CA ARG A 107 10.17 -0.53 0.80
C ARG A 107 10.65 0.92 0.74
N GLU A 108 9.79 1.89 1.06
CA GLU A 108 10.13 3.33 1.09
C GLU A 108 11.48 3.61 1.79
N TYR A 109 12.37 4.35 1.12
CA TYR A 109 13.70 4.72 1.63
C TYR A 109 13.67 5.21 3.08
N GLY A 110 12.81 6.19 3.40
CA GLY A 110 12.72 6.76 4.74
C GLY A 110 12.22 5.79 5.81
N HIS A 111 11.54 4.71 5.43
CA HIS A 111 11.17 3.63 6.34
C HIS A 111 12.35 2.69 6.58
N ARG A 112 13.01 2.22 5.52
CA ARG A 112 14.14 1.30 5.62
C ARG A 112 15.38 1.92 6.26
N ALA A 113 15.70 3.17 5.93
CA ALA A 113 16.81 3.90 6.54
C ALA A 113 16.65 4.02 8.07
N ARG A 114 15.44 4.37 8.56
CA ARG A 114 15.16 4.41 10.01
C ARG A 114 15.22 3.04 10.69
N GLU A 115 15.00 1.98 9.94
CA GLU A 115 15.11 0.61 10.43
C GLU A 115 16.54 0.04 10.32
N GLY A 116 17.51 0.87 9.91
CA GLY A 116 18.92 0.50 9.86
C GLY A 116 19.30 -0.39 8.66
N TRP A 117 18.47 -0.40 7.60
CA TRP A 117 18.83 -1.10 6.38
C TRP A 117 20.01 -0.40 5.69
N GLU A 118 20.97 -1.19 5.24
CA GLU A 118 22.00 -0.71 4.32
C GLU A 118 21.36 -0.40 2.96
N ILE A 119 21.57 0.83 2.50
CA ILE A 119 20.97 1.41 1.31
C ILE A 119 21.94 1.29 0.14
N GLY A 120 21.48 0.69 -0.97
CA GLY A 120 22.27 0.53 -2.18
C GLY A 120 22.05 1.64 -3.21
N GLU A 121 22.65 1.46 -4.38
CA GLU A 121 22.50 2.38 -5.51
C GLU A 121 21.13 2.19 -6.21
N PRO A 122 20.35 3.26 -6.44
CA PRO A 122 19.07 3.15 -7.13
C PRO A 122 19.22 2.85 -8.62
N ARG A 123 18.40 1.93 -9.14
CA ARG A 123 18.23 1.65 -10.57
C ARG A 123 16.76 1.70 -10.98
N MET A 124 16.50 2.01 -12.25
CA MET A 124 15.14 2.01 -12.78
C MET A 124 14.62 0.56 -12.95
N VAL A 125 13.43 0.32 -12.43
CA VAL A 125 12.65 -0.92 -12.57
C VAL A 125 11.31 -0.57 -13.23
N ARG A 126 10.80 -1.47 -14.06
CA ARG A 126 9.53 -1.32 -14.76
C ARG A 126 8.64 -2.53 -14.53
N MET A 127 7.37 -2.29 -14.21
CA MET A 127 6.33 -3.29 -14.08
C MET A 127 5.09 -2.86 -14.86
N ASP A 128 4.69 -3.65 -15.84
CA ASP A 128 3.48 -3.42 -16.63
C ASP A 128 2.37 -4.35 -16.14
N TYR A 129 1.13 -3.85 -16.03
CA TYR A 129 -0.04 -4.66 -15.68
C TYR A 129 -1.32 -4.08 -16.28
N GLU A 130 -2.29 -4.94 -16.61
CA GLU A 130 -3.61 -4.50 -17.04
C GLU A 130 -4.48 -4.11 -15.84
N ALA A 131 -5.24 -3.03 -15.92
CA ALA A 131 -6.22 -2.62 -14.92
C ALA A 131 -7.33 -1.77 -15.55
N SER A 132 -8.58 -2.08 -15.23
CA SER A 132 -9.78 -1.36 -15.66
C SER A 132 -9.81 -1.09 -17.18
N GLY A 133 -9.50 -2.11 -17.98
CA GLY A 133 -9.51 -2.04 -19.46
C GLY A 133 -8.44 -1.14 -20.08
N GLY A 134 -7.40 -0.78 -19.33
CA GLY A 134 -6.22 -0.08 -19.84
C GLY A 134 -4.94 -0.65 -19.24
N LYS A 135 -3.80 -0.15 -19.72
CA LYS A 135 -2.48 -0.64 -19.34
C LYS A 135 -1.83 0.31 -18.35
N GLU A 136 -1.40 -0.22 -17.22
CA GLU A 136 -0.59 0.46 -16.22
C GLU A 136 0.89 0.13 -16.41
N ILE A 137 1.73 1.15 -16.28
CA ILE A 137 3.19 1.08 -16.31
C ILE A 137 3.67 1.73 -15.02
N PHE A 138 4.13 0.90 -14.09
CA PHE A 138 4.74 1.32 -12.84
C PHE A 138 6.25 1.35 -13.01
N LEU A 139 6.80 2.56 -13.06
CA LEU A 139 8.24 2.78 -13.03
C LEU A 139 8.66 3.08 -11.59
N SER A 140 9.77 2.52 -11.15
CA SER A 140 10.33 2.79 -9.83
C SER A 140 11.85 2.89 -9.88
N PHE A 141 12.43 3.68 -8.97
CA PHE A 141 13.85 3.64 -8.68
C PHE A 141 14.06 2.82 -7.41
N GLU A 142 14.76 1.70 -7.52
CA GLU A 142 14.95 0.73 -6.45
C GLU A 142 16.41 0.27 -6.35
N ASP A 143 16.92 -0.03 -5.15
CA ASP A 143 18.24 -0.68 -4.99
C ASP A 143 18.14 -2.22 -5.12
N GLU A 144 19.27 -2.93 -4.98
CA GLU A 144 19.35 -4.40 -5.03
C GLU A 144 18.53 -5.09 -3.92
N LYS A 145 18.23 -4.40 -2.82
CA LYS A 145 17.37 -4.91 -1.73
C LYS A 145 15.91 -4.52 -1.95
N GLU A 146 15.56 -3.91 -3.08
CA GLU A 146 14.24 -3.38 -3.43
C GLU A 146 13.83 -2.12 -2.64
N THR A 147 14.77 -1.37 -2.05
CA THR A 147 14.49 -0.11 -1.34
C THR A 147 14.03 0.91 -2.36
N LEU A 148 12.88 1.52 -2.13
CA LEU A 148 12.18 2.38 -3.08
C LEU A 148 12.51 3.85 -2.83
N PHE A 149 13.11 4.49 -3.82
CA PHE A 149 13.52 5.91 -3.82
C PHE A 149 12.54 6.81 -4.56
N GLY A 150 11.78 6.26 -5.50
CA GLY A 150 10.77 7.00 -6.23
C GLY A 150 9.93 6.10 -7.12
N LEU A 151 8.77 6.58 -7.52
CA LEU A 151 7.84 5.88 -8.39
C LEU A 151 7.15 6.83 -9.36
N LEU A 152 6.71 6.29 -10.49
CA LEU A 152 5.83 6.92 -11.46
C LEU A 152 4.78 5.90 -11.89
N ARG A 153 3.51 6.31 -11.88
CA ARG A 153 2.38 5.56 -12.43
C ARG A 153 1.94 6.16 -13.74
N LEU A 154 2.17 5.44 -14.83
CA LEU A 154 1.76 5.83 -16.17
C LEU A 154 0.64 4.90 -16.65
N ARG A 155 -0.47 5.47 -17.09
CA ARG A 155 -1.59 4.74 -17.67
C ARG A 155 -1.68 5.00 -19.17
N ILE A 156 -1.84 3.94 -19.96
CA ILE A 156 -2.17 3.99 -21.38
C ILE A 156 -3.59 3.49 -21.57
N GLN A 157 -4.45 4.29 -22.19
CA GLN A 157 -5.83 3.91 -22.47
C GLN A 157 -6.34 4.52 -23.77
N SER A 158 -7.32 3.87 -24.40
CA SER A 158 -7.90 4.29 -25.68
C SER A 158 -9.06 5.28 -25.55
N LYS A 159 -9.63 5.45 -24.35
CA LYS A 159 -10.76 6.35 -24.10
C LYS A 159 -10.42 7.39 -23.03
N PRO A 160 -10.77 8.68 -23.21
CA PRO A 160 -10.59 9.68 -22.16
C PRO A 160 -11.51 9.40 -20.95
N ILE A 161 -11.02 9.69 -19.73
CA ILE A 161 -11.80 9.53 -18.48
C ILE A 161 -12.85 10.64 -18.33
N MET A 162 -12.53 11.87 -18.76
CA MET A 162 -13.43 13.02 -18.78
C MET A 162 -12.99 13.99 -19.89
N ALA A 163 -13.62 13.93 -21.06
CA ALA A 163 -13.61 15.01 -22.05
C ALA A 163 -14.86 14.89 -22.95
N PRO A 164 -15.52 16.00 -23.29
CA PRO A 164 -16.70 16.01 -24.15
C PRO A 164 -16.29 15.57 -25.55
N GLU A 165 -16.87 14.46 -26.03
CA GLU A 165 -16.89 13.98 -27.44
C GLU A 165 -15.73 14.42 -28.34
N SER A 166 -14.46 14.39 -27.87
CA SER A 166 -13.34 14.70 -28.75
C SER A 166 -13.01 13.44 -29.52
N GLU A 167 -13.18 13.52 -30.84
CA GLU A 167 -13.02 12.47 -31.85
C GLU A 167 -11.58 11.93 -31.99
N THR A 168 -10.71 12.10 -31.00
CA THR A 168 -9.34 11.61 -31.04
C THR A 168 -9.30 10.14 -30.65
N LYS A 169 -9.27 9.26 -31.68
CA LYS A 169 -9.02 7.80 -31.58
C LYS A 169 -7.55 7.47 -31.22
N GLU A 170 -6.88 8.30 -30.45
CA GLU A 170 -5.47 8.11 -30.10
C GLU A 170 -5.31 7.54 -28.69
N ASN A 171 -4.30 6.68 -28.51
CA ASN A 171 -3.95 6.17 -27.20
C ASN A 171 -3.49 7.34 -26.31
N LEU A 172 -4.20 7.55 -25.20
CA LEU A 172 -3.90 8.59 -24.22
C LEU A 172 -2.92 8.03 -23.18
N ALA A 173 -1.81 8.74 -22.97
CA ALA A 173 -0.84 8.49 -21.92
C ALA A 173 -1.05 9.47 -20.77
N ILE A 174 -1.26 8.96 -19.55
CA ILE A 174 -1.60 9.75 -18.37
C ILE A 174 -0.63 9.40 -17.24
N ILE A 175 0.13 10.38 -16.76
CA ILE A 175 0.88 10.24 -15.51
C ILE A 175 -0.10 10.45 -14.36
N ARG A 176 -0.41 9.38 -13.62
CA ARG A 176 -1.36 9.38 -12.50
C ARG A 176 -0.72 9.77 -11.18
N GLU A 177 0.57 9.46 -11.03
CA GLU A 177 1.35 9.76 -9.83
C GLU A 177 2.84 9.85 -10.22
N LEU A 178 3.54 10.84 -9.67
CA LEU A 178 5.00 10.89 -9.58
C LEU A 178 5.33 11.20 -8.12
N HIS A 179 6.16 10.36 -7.50
CA HIS A 179 6.50 10.51 -6.09
C HIS A 179 7.95 10.11 -5.84
N ILE A 180 8.74 10.98 -5.22
CA ILE A 180 10.13 10.72 -4.85
C ILE A 180 10.26 10.69 -3.32
N TYR A 181 10.76 9.59 -2.79
CA TYR A 181 11.02 9.38 -1.36
C TYR A 181 12.41 9.87 -0.99
N GLY A 182 12.48 10.87 -0.12
CA GLY A 182 13.72 11.42 0.42
C GLY A 182 13.39 12.52 1.43
N PRO A 183 14.39 13.03 2.16
CA PRO A 183 14.20 14.27 2.91
C PRO A 183 13.84 15.38 1.92
N GLU A 184 12.80 16.17 2.22
CA GLU A 184 12.56 17.45 1.54
C GLU A 184 13.81 18.29 1.70
N VAL A 185 14.52 18.55 0.61
CA VAL A 185 15.65 19.46 0.61
C VAL A 185 15.15 20.79 0.03
N PRO A 186 15.37 21.93 0.69
CA PRO A 186 15.16 23.23 0.06
C PRO A 186 15.94 23.27 -1.26
N LEU A 187 15.36 23.83 -2.33
CA LEU A 187 15.99 23.93 -3.67
C LEU A 187 17.41 24.53 -3.65
N THR A 188 17.78 25.22 -2.57
CA THR A 188 19.06 25.91 -2.35
C THR A 188 20.13 25.08 -1.64
N GLU A 189 19.81 23.91 -1.07
CA GLU A 189 20.79 23.07 -0.37
C GLU A 189 20.90 21.71 -1.05
N GLN A 190 22.00 21.45 -1.77
CA GLN A 190 22.34 20.09 -2.18
C GLN A 190 23.05 19.39 -1.02
N LYS A 191 22.35 18.52 -0.29
CA LYS A 191 23.00 17.54 0.59
C LYS A 191 23.25 16.27 -0.21
N GLU A 192 24.50 15.80 -0.24
CA GLU A 192 24.90 14.59 -0.99
C GLU A 192 24.12 13.33 -0.57
N GLU A 193 23.60 13.29 0.67
CA GLU A 193 22.86 12.17 1.25
C GLU A 193 21.35 12.15 0.92
N ALA A 194 20.82 13.18 0.25
CA ALA A 194 19.41 13.24 -0.11
C ALA A 194 19.10 12.45 -1.39
N ALA A 195 18.00 11.69 -1.38
CA ALA A 195 17.49 11.01 -2.59
C ALA A 195 16.74 11.96 -3.53
N GLN A 196 16.17 13.06 -3.01
CA GLN A 196 15.55 14.11 -3.81
C GLN A 196 16.62 15.04 -4.43
N HIS A 197 16.30 15.68 -5.56
CA HIS A 197 17.17 16.59 -6.32
C HIS A 197 18.40 15.98 -7.02
N LYS A 198 18.46 14.65 -7.18
CA LYS A 198 19.45 13.94 -8.01
C LYS A 198 19.01 13.67 -9.46
N GLY A 199 17.93 14.33 -9.93
CA GLY A 199 17.38 14.12 -11.28
C GLY A 199 16.55 12.83 -11.43
N LEU A 200 16.02 12.28 -10.33
CA LEU A 200 15.18 11.07 -10.35
C LEU A 200 13.71 11.32 -10.73
N GLY A 201 13.26 12.58 -10.68
CA GLY A 201 11.88 12.99 -11.00
C GLY A 201 11.70 13.38 -12.46
#